data_AF-A0A972MJH7-F1
#
_entry.id   AF-A0A972MJH7-F1
#
_cell.length_a   1.000
_cell.length_b   1.000
_cell.length_c   1.000
_cell.angle_alpha   90.00
_cell.angle_beta   90.00
_cell.angle_gamma   90.00
#
_symmetry.space_group_name_H-M   'P 1'
#
loop_
_entity.id
_entity.type
_entity.pdbx_description
1 polymer ?
#
loop_
_entity_poly.entity_id
_entity_poly.type
_entity_poly.pdbx_seq_one_letter_code
_entity_poly.pdbx_strand_id
1 'polypeptide(L)'
;AHATGVIGWSSFEVFGIEPDERTVIVGTLGKALGTFGAFVAGSGVLREYLINRCRSFIFTTALPPSIACQTLKNLEKVEERQKKLLELIEFFKKLTGIETESAIFPFVVGGEREAVELSKYLFKKGFFVPAIRPPTVKESRLRITITAEHSKEELKELWEMIKNFKKTGEPSQRGCHS
;
A
#
# COMPACT_ATOMS: atom_id res chain seq x y z
N ALA A 1 1.84 -7.44 -10.29
CA ALA A 1 2.40 -7.58 -8.92
C ALA A 1 1.82 -6.58 -7.89
N HIS A 2 1.66 -5.29 -8.17
CA HIS A 2 1.05 -4.32 -7.23
C HIS A 2 -0.47 -4.16 -7.39
N ALA A 3 -1.05 -4.74 -8.44
CA ALA A 3 -2.48 -4.68 -8.73
C ALA A 3 -3.31 -5.76 -8.02
N THR A 4 -2.82 -7.00 -7.99
CA THR A 4 -3.53 -8.17 -7.46
C THR A 4 -3.89 -7.98 -5.99
N GLY A 5 -5.19 -7.87 -5.72
CA GLY A 5 -5.75 -7.66 -4.39
C GLY A 5 -5.79 -6.21 -3.91
N VAL A 6 -5.48 -5.23 -4.78
CA VAL A 6 -5.50 -3.79 -4.46
C VAL A 6 -6.46 -3.02 -5.37
N ILE A 7 -6.41 -3.29 -6.68
CA ILE A 7 -7.26 -2.63 -7.69
C ILE A 7 -8.16 -3.64 -8.43
N GLY A 8 -8.30 -4.85 -7.89
CA GLY A 8 -8.97 -5.99 -8.51
C GLY A 8 -8.11 -7.26 -8.46
N TRP A 9 -8.54 -8.32 -9.15
CA TRP A 9 -7.74 -9.54 -9.31
C TRP A 9 -6.53 -9.32 -10.23
N SER A 10 -6.70 -8.40 -11.18
CA SER A 10 -5.65 -7.94 -12.10
C SER A 10 -5.89 -6.48 -12.48
N SER A 11 -4.93 -5.87 -13.18
CA SER A 11 -5.13 -4.54 -13.76
C SER A 11 -6.17 -4.52 -14.89
N PHE A 12 -6.60 -5.68 -15.41
CA PHE A 12 -7.56 -5.75 -16.51
C PHE A 12 -8.92 -5.16 -16.17
N GLU A 13 -9.38 -5.33 -14.92
CA GLU A 13 -10.63 -4.75 -14.44
C GLU A 13 -10.61 -3.21 -14.53
N VAL A 14 -9.46 -2.60 -14.23
CA VAL A 14 -9.28 -1.13 -14.32
C VAL A 14 -9.32 -0.63 -15.77
N PHE A 15 -8.84 -1.44 -16.72
CA PHE A 15 -8.79 -1.09 -18.14
C PHE A 15 -9.97 -1.63 -18.95
N GLY A 16 -10.94 -2.30 -18.30
CA GLY A 16 -12.07 -2.94 -18.99
C GLY A 16 -11.65 -4.02 -19.99
N ILE A 17 -10.54 -4.72 -19.73
CA ILE A 17 -10.02 -5.77 -20.60
C ILE A 17 -10.62 -7.11 -20.15
N GLU A 18 -11.30 -7.80 -21.06
CA GLU A 18 -11.77 -9.16 -20.80
C GLU A 18 -10.65 -10.18 -21.10
N PRO A 19 -10.30 -11.06 -20.14
CA PRO A 19 -9.35 -12.14 -20.38
C PRO A 19 -9.83 -13.09 -21.48
N ASP A 20 -8.94 -13.44 -22.40
CA ASP A 20 -9.14 -14.47 -23.42
C ASP A 20 -8.27 -15.71 -23.18
N GLU A 21 -8.35 -16.70 -24.07
CA GLU A 21 -7.60 -17.95 -23.98
C GLU A 21 -6.06 -17.81 -24.02
N ARG A 22 -5.57 -16.65 -24.51
CA ARG A 22 -4.14 -16.31 -24.60
C ARG A 22 -3.66 -15.52 -23.39
N THR A 23 -4.58 -15.17 -22.49
CA THR A 23 -4.29 -14.32 -21.35
C THR A 23 -3.54 -15.10 -20.27
N VAL A 24 -2.43 -14.52 -19.82
CA VAL A 24 -1.59 -15.06 -18.75
C VAL A 24 -1.44 -14.02 -17.66
N ILE A 25 -1.88 -14.35 -16.44
CA ILE A 25 -1.76 -13.51 -15.26
C ILE A 25 -0.67 -14.09 -14.37
N VAL A 26 0.37 -13.30 -14.11
CA VAL A 26 1.44 -13.65 -13.17
C VAL A 26 1.35 -12.74 -11.96
N GLY A 27 1.23 -13.33 -10.77
CA GLY A 27 1.01 -12.62 -9.52
C GLY A 27 1.90 -13.10 -8.38
N THR A 28 1.97 -12.31 -7.32
CA THR A 28 2.64 -12.68 -6.07
C THR A 28 1.62 -12.76 -4.94
N LEU A 29 1.80 -13.72 -4.04
CA LEU A 29 1.01 -13.90 -2.83
C LEU A 29 1.57 -13.07 -1.65
N GLY A 30 2.79 -12.54 -1.78
CA GLY A 30 3.50 -11.85 -0.70
C GLY A 30 3.21 -10.36 -0.52
N LYS A 31 2.18 -9.82 -1.18
CA LYS A 31 1.79 -8.40 -1.08
C LYS A 31 0.42 -8.27 -0.43
N ALA A 32 -0.60 -7.83 -1.17
CA ALA A 32 -1.95 -7.63 -0.65
C ALA A 32 -2.60 -8.91 -0.10
N LEU A 33 -2.20 -10.07 -0.63
CA LEU A 33 -2.64 -11.38 -0.15
C LEU A 33 -1.97 -11.82 1.15
N GLY A 34 -0.90 -11.14 1.60
CA GLY A 34 -0.35 -11.29 2.94
C GLY A 34 0.25 -12.65 3.27
N THR A 35 0.67 -13.44 2.29
CA THR A 35 1.31 -14.75 2.49
C THR A 35 2.67 -14.83 1.78
N PHE A 36 3.00 -15.95 1.14
CA PHE A 36 4.27 -16.15 0.45
C PHE A 36 4.06 -16.98 -0.81
N GLY A 37 4.86 -16.69 -1.83
CA GLY A 37 4.84 -17.38 -3.12
C GLY A 37 4.36 -16.52 -4.28
N ALA A 38 4.14 -17.19 -5.40
CA ALA A 38 3.68 -16.60 -6.65
C ALA A 38 2.75 -17.59 -7.37
N PHE A 39 1.97 -17.08 -8.31
CA PHE A 39 1.08 -17.89 -9.12
C PHE A 39 1.12 -17.46 -10.58
N VAL A 40 0.74 -18.39 -11.46
CA VAL A 40 0.42 -18.15 -12.85
C VAL A 40 -1.00 -18.65 -13.09
N ALA A 41 -1.86 -17.80 -13.63
CA ALA A 41 -3.22 -18.14 -14.05
C ALA A 41 -3.35 -17.93 -15.56
N GLY A 42 -4.08 -18.81 -16.24
CA GLY A 42 -4.29 -18.79 -17.67
C GLY A 42 -5.06 -20.03 -18.10
N SER A 43 -5.01 -20.37 -19.39
CA SER A 43 -5.76 -21.51 -19.93
C SER A 43 -5.34 -22.86 -19.33
N GLY A 44 -6.24 -23.85 -19.41
CA GLY A 44 -5.94 -25.23 -18.99
C GLY A 44 -4.74 -25.81 -19.73
N VAL A 45 -4.61 -25.53 -21.03
CA VAL A 45 -3.47 -25.93 -21.86
C VAL A 45 -2.17 -25.33 -21.32
N LEU A 46 -2.17 -24.04 -20.97
CA LEU A 46 -1.00 -23.39 -20.35
C LEU A 46 -0.65 -24.05 -19.01
N ARG A 47 -1.66 -24.31 -18.16
CA ARG A 47 -1.45 -24.97 -16.85
C ARG A 47 -0.75 -26.31 -17.02
N GLU A 48 -1.28 -27.16 -17.91
CA GLU A 48 -0.71 -28.49 -18.17
C GLU A 48 0.69 -28.41 -18.76
N TYR A 49 0.91 -27.50 -19.71
CA TYR A 49 2.24 -27.27 -20.27
C TYR A 49 3.25 -26.85 -19.19
N LEU A 50 2.90 -25.90 -18.33
CA LEU A 50 3.77 -25.41 -17.27
C LEU A 50 4.08 -26.50 -16.24
N ILE A 51 3.09 -27.28 -15.80
CA ILE A 51 3.31 -28.39 -14.85
C ILE A 51 4.32 -29.40 -15.42
N ASN A 52 4.26 -29.68 -16.72
CA ASN A 52 5.09 -30.70 -17.35
C ASN A 52 6.45 -30.19 -17.86
N ARG A 53 6.60 -28.89 -18.14
CA ARG A 53 7.81 -28.33 -18.79
C ARG A 53 8.56 -27.28 -17.98
N CYS A 54 7.92 -26.65 -17.00
CA CYS A 54 8.53 -25.57 -16.24
C CYS A 54 9.51 -26.12 -15.19
N ARG A 55 10.81 -26.08 -15.50
CA ARG A 55 11.86 -26.55 -14.60
C ARG A 55 11.80 -25.89 -13.22
N SER A 56 11.50 -24.59 -13.15
CA SER A 56 11.38 -23.86 -11.88
C SER A 56 10.18 -24.27 -11.05
N PHE A 57 9.17 -24.93 -11.64
CA PHE A 57 8.06 -25.55 -10.92
C PHE A 57 8.37 -27.01 -10.53
N ILE A 58 9.00 -27.77 -11.44
CA ILE A 58 9.30 -29.20 -11.24
C ILE A 58 10.39 -29.43 -10.18
N PHE A 59 11.42 -28.58 -10.17
CA PHE A 59 12.59 -28.74 -9.30
C PHE A 59 12.56 -27.81 -8.07
N THR A 60 11.37 -27.41 -7.62
CA THR A 60 11.21 -26.60 -6.40
C THR A 60 10.36 -27.33 -5.37
N THR A 61 10.55 -26.99 -4.10
CA THR A 61 9.72 -27.52 -3.01
C THR A 61 8.36 -26.83 -3.04
N ALA A 62 7.29 -27.62 -2.92
CA ALA A 62 5.94 -27.09 -2.85
C ALA A 62 5.76 -26.12 -1.67
N LEU A 63 4.79 -25.20 -1.81
CA LEU A 63 4.42 -24.30 -0.73
C LEU A 63 3.98 -25.10 0.51
N PRO A 64 4.40 -24.70 1.74
CA PRO A 64 3.92 -25.33 2.96
C PRO A 64 2.38 -25.31 3.03
N PRO A 65 1.72 -26.41 3.46
CA PRO A 65 0.25 -26.47 3.51
C PRO A 65 -0.41 -25.36 4.33
N SER A 66 0.25 -24.91 5.41
CA SER A 66 -0.21 -23.79 6.23
C SER A 66 -0.29 -22.47 5.44
N ILE A 67 0.71 -22.20 4.59
CA ILE A 67 0.75 -21.01 3.73
C ILE A 67 -0.33 -21.09 2.64
N ALA A 68 -0.53 -22.26 2.04
CA ALA A 68 -1.58 -22.47 1.05
C ALA A 68 -2.98 -22.23 1.65
N CYS A 69 -3.26 -22.83 2.82
CA CYS A 69 -4.52 -22.65 3.52
C CYS A 69 -4.77 -21.19 3.91
N GLN A 70 -3.77 -20.50 4.45
CA GLN A 70 -3.90 -19.08 4.79
C GLN A 70 -4.12 -18.21 3.54
N THR A 71 -3.48 -18.56 2.42
CA THR A 71 -3.67 -17.85 1.15
C THR A 71 -5.11 -17.96 0.68
N LEU A 72 -5.70 -19.16 0.71
CA LEU A 72 -7.10 -19.37 0.34
C LEU A 72 -8.06 -18.53 1.21
N LYS A 73 -7.86 -18.54 2.53
CA LYS A 73 -8.64 -17.69 3.45
C LYS A 73 -8.46 -16.20 3.20
N ASN A 74 -7.26 -15.77 2.81
CA ASN A 74 -7.01 -14.36 2.49
C ASN A 74 -7.65 -13.95 1.17
N LEU A 75 -7.75 -14.87 0.19
CA LEU A 75 -8.42 -14.64 -1.09
C LEU A 75 -9.91 -14.32 -0.90
N GLU A 76 -10.59 -15.03 0.00
CA GLU A 76 -12.01 -14.79 0.32
C GLU A 76 -12.28 -13.36 0.84
N LYS A 77 -11.26 -12.72 1.44
CA LYS A 77 -11.37 -11.39 2.05
C LYS A 77 -10.92 -10.25 1.14
N VAL A 78 -10.47 -10.55 -0.10
CA VAL A 78 -9.88 -9.55 -0.99
C VAL A 78 -10.87 -8.45 -1.33
N GLU A 79 -12.09 -8.80 -1.74
CA GLU A 79 -13.11 -7.83 -2.15
C GLU A 79 -13.51 -6.91 -0.99
N GLU A 80 -13.74 -7.49 0.20
CA GLU A 80 -14.07 -6.74 1.41
C GLU A 80 -12.94 -5.76 1.78
N ARG A 81 -11.69 -6.23 1.79
CA ARG A 81 -10.51 -5.41 2.09
C ARG A 81 -10.31 -4.31 1.06
N GLN A 82 -10.53 -4.59 -0.22
CA GLN A 82 -10.42 -3.61 -1.30
C GLN A 82 -11.48 -2.52 -1.14
N LYS A 83 -12.74 -2.88 -0.90
CA LYS A 83 -13.82 -1.92 -0.65
C LYS A 83 -13.49 -1.03 0.55
N LYS A 84 -13.09 -1.63 1.68
CA LYS A 84 -12.70 -0.88 2.88
C LYS A 84 -11.50 0.04 2.61
N LEU A 85 -10.48 -0.42 1.88
CA LEU A 85 -9.32 0.40 1.51
C LEU A 85 -9.73 1.61 0.67
N LEU A 86 -10.60 1.43 -0.33
CA LEU A 86 -11.10 2.53 -1.16
C LEU A 86 -11.90 3.55 -0.34
N GLU A 87 -12.74 3.09 0.58
CA GLU A 87 -13.46 3.96 1.52
C GLU A 87 -12.51 4.77 2.42
N LEU A 88 -11.43 4.15 2.91
CA LEU A 88 -10.42 4.81 3.73
C LEU A 88 -9.58 5.80 2.94
N ILE A 89 -9.22 5.48 1.70
CA ILE A 89 -8.52 6.40 0.78
C ILE A 89 -9.38 7.64 0.57
N GLU A 90 -10.65 7.47 0.21
CA GLU A 90 -11.56 8.58 -0.05
C GLU A 90 -11.82 9.42 1.20
N PHE A 91 -11.94 8.76 2.36
CA PHE A 91 -12.02 9.43 3.65
C PHE A 91 -10.76 10.28 3.92
N PHE A 92 -9.57 9.73 3.72
CA PHE A 92 -8.32 10.42 4.01
C PHE A 92 -8.03 11.55 3.02
N LYS A 93 -8.42 11.42 1.75
CA LYS A 93 -8.43 12.52 0.78
C LYS A 93 -9.22 13.71 1.30
N LYS A 94 -10.47 13.48 1.72
CA LYS A 94 -11.35 14.54 2.27
C LYS A 94 -10.78 15.16 3.54
N LEU A 95 -10.13 14.36 4.38
CA LEU A 95 -9.52 14.83 5.63
C LEU A 95 -8.28 15.71 5.39
N THR A 96 -7.45 15.35 4.41
CA THR A 96 -6.13 15.96 4.20
C THR A 96 -6.07 16.98 3.05
N GLY A 97 -6.99 16.88 2.09
CA GLY A 97 -6.95 17.60 0.83
C GLY A 97 -5.88 17.10 -0.16
N ILE A 98 -5.21 15.97 0.14
CA ILE A 98 -4.16 15.40 -0.72
C ILE A 98 -4.81 14.51 -1.77
N GLU A 99 -4.69 14.91 -3.04
CA GLU A 99 -5.13 14.08 -4.16
C GLU A 99 -4.10 13.00 -4.51
N THR A 100 -4.57 11.75 -4.66
CA THR A 100 -3.76 10.59 -5.06
C THR A 100 -4.67 9.54 -5.69
N GLU A 101 -4.16 8.78 -6.66
CA GLU A 101 -4.88 7.67 -7.28
C GLU A 101 -4.57 6.32 -6.60
N SER A 102 -3.84 6.34 -5.48
CA SER A 102 -3.35 5.13 -4.80
C SER A 102 -3.54 5.18 -3.28
N ALA A 103 -3.27 4.06 -2.62
CA ALA A 103 -3.20 3.98 -1.15
C ALA A 103 -1.99 4.72 -0.54
N ILE A 104 -1.16 5.37 -1.35
CA ILE A 104 0.04 6.09 -0.93
C ILE A 104 -0.23 7.59 -1.04
N PHE A 105 -0.13 8.27 0.10
CA PHE A 105 -0.34 9.71 0.24
C PHE A 105 1.01 10.41 0.49
N PRO A 106 1.52 11.17 -0.49
CA PRO A 106 2.72 11.97 -0.31
C PRO A 106 2.39 13.27 0.43
N PHE A 107 2.91 13.44 1.64
CA PHE A 107 2.80 14.71 2.37
C PHE A 107 4.11 15.48 2.27
N VAL A 108 4.13 16.55 1.48
CA VAL A 108 5.34 17.37 1.26
C VAL A 108 5.62 18.19 2.52
N VAL A 109 6.82 18.01 3.08
CA VAL A 109 7.30 18.75 4.25
C VAL A 109 8.23 19.91 3.83
N GLY A 110 8.87 19.77 2.66
CA GLY A 110 9.83 20.74 2.12
C GLY A 110 11.24 20.40 2.55
N GLY A 111 11.58 20.64 3.82
CA GLY A 111 12.92 20.45 4.36
C GLY A 111 13.25 19.01 4.79
N GLU A 112 14.49 18.59 4.56
CA GLU A 112 14.95 17.22 4.90
C GLU A 112 14.94 16.98 6.42
N ARG A 113 15.46 17.94 7.18
CA ARG A 113 15.58 17.81 8.63
C ARG A 113 14.21 17.70 9.28
N GLU A 114 13.29 18.56 8.86
CA GLU A 114 11.91 18.62 9.33
C GLU A 114 11.16 17.33 9.01
N ALA A 115 11.34 16.77 7.80
CA ALA A 115 10.73 15.51 7.43
C ALA A 115 11.20 14.36 8.33
N VAL A 116 12.50 14.31 8.64
CA VAL A 116 13.08 13.29 9.53
C VAL A 116 12.61 13.50 10.98
N GLU A 117 12.59 14.74 11.47
CA GLU A 117 12.11 15.06 12.83
C GLU A 117 10.63 14.70 13.01
N LEU A 118 9.79 15.05 12.04
CA LEU A 118 8.37 14.69 12.04
C LEU A 118 8.18 13.18 11.98
N SER A 119 8.91 12.47 11.10
CA SER A 119 8.86 11.00 11.03
C SER A 119 9.23 10.35 12.36
N LYS A 120 10.28 10.84 13.03
CA LYS A 120 10.68 10.36 14.38
C LYS A 120 9.65 10.69 15.45
N TYR A 121 9.04 11.87 15.40
CA TYR A 121 7.98 12.28 16.31
C TYR A 121 6.77 11.35 16.20
N LEU A 122 6.29 11.10 14.98
CA LEU A 122 5.19 10.18 14.70
C LEU A 122 5.53 8.76 15.18
N PHE A 123 6.75 8.30 14.93
CA PHE A 123 7.19 6.97 15.38
C PHE A 123 7.14 6.82 16.91
N LYS A 124 7.58 7.83 17.67
CA LYS A 124 7.46 7.85 19.14
C LYS A 124 6.01 7.84 19.63
N LYS A 125 5.06 8.24 18.78
CA LYS A 125 3.62 8.23 19.05
C LYS A 125 2.92 6.98 18.52
N GLY A 126 3.67 6.00 18.01
CA GLY A 126 3.13 4.74 17.51
C GLY A 126 2.85 4.70 16.00
N PHE A 127 3.11 5.80 15.28
CA PHE A 127 2.85 5.88 13.84
C PHE A 127 4.15 5.75 13.03
N PHE A 128 4.30 4.63 12.32
CA PHE A 128 5.42 4.44 11.41
C PHE A 128 5.15 5.06 10.04
N VAL A 129 5.62 6.30 9.84
CA VAL A 129 5.51 7.03 8.58
C VAL A 129 6.90 7.48 8.11
N PRO A 130 7.51 6.80 7.12
CA PRO A 130 8.87 7.09 6.70
C PRO A 130 8.98 8.40 5.92
N ALA A 131 10.05 9.15 6.18
CA ALA A 131 10.47 10.29 5.37
C ALA A 131 11.25 9.82 4.13
N ILE A 132 10.89 10.34 2.97
CA ILE A 132 11.60 10.16 1.70
C ILE A 132 12.28 11.50 1.37
N ARG A 133 13.59 11.45 1.10
CA ARG A 133 14.49 12.61 0.99
C ARG A 133 15.40 12.50 -0.25
N PRO A 134 16.09 13.58 -0.66
CA PRO A 134 17.12 13.52 -1.70
C PRO A 134 18.19 12.44 -1.44
N PRO A 135 18.79 11.84 -2.50
CA PRO A 135 18.56 12.10 -3.93
C PRO A 135 17.29 11.46 -4.49
N THR A 136 16.56 10.66 -3.70
CA THR A 136 15.40 9.87 -4.16
C THR A 136 14.22 10.75 -4.58
N VAL A 137 14.09 11.95 -4.01
CA VAL A 137 13.08 12.96 -4.38
C VAL A 137 13.67 14.37 -4.30
N LYS A 138 13.15 15.31 -5.11
CA LYS A 138 13.58 16.73 -5.07
C LYS A 138 13.22 17.42 -3.75
N GLU A 139 11.96 17.24 -3.32
CA GLU A 139 11.43 17.80 -2.07
C GLU A 139 11.12 16.67 -1.08
N SER A 140 11.58 16.86 0.16
CA SER A 140 11.38 15.89 1.22
C SER A 140 9.92 15.78 1.61
N ARG A 141 9.45 14.54 1.74
CA ARG A 141 8.04 14.21 1.99
C ARG A 141 7.90 13.03 2.93
N LEU A 142 6.80 12.96 3.66
CA LEU A 142 6.37 11.73 4.31
C LEU A 142 5.62 10.85 3.30
N ARG A 143 5.87 9.54 3.36
CA ARG A 143 5.11 8.55 2.59
C ARG A 143 4.11 7.85 3.49
N ILE A 144 2.89 8.39 3.57
CA ILE A 144 1.79 7.78 4.32
C ILE A 144 1.20 6.67 3.46
N THR A 145 1.10 5.45 3.99
CA THR A 145 0.52 4.30 3.28
C THR A 145 -0.68 3.80 4.07
N ILE A 146 -1.86 3.81 3.45
CA ILE A 146 -3.10 3.36 4.08
C ILE A 146 -3.31 1.87 3.76
N THR A 147 -3.78 1.10 4.72
CA THR A 147 -4.19 -0.30 4.56
C THR A 147 -5.66 -0.45 4.95
N ALA A 148 -6.28 -1.57 4.55
CA ALA A 148 -7.63 -1.91 4.96
C ALA A 148 -7.76 -2.21 6.47
N GLU A 149 -6.65 -2.34 7.20
CA GLU A 149 -6.67 -2.62 8.64
C GLU A 149 -6.79 -1.36 9.49
N HIS A 150 -6.42 -0.19 8.95
CA HIS A 150 -6.58 1.07 9.67
C HIS A 150 -8.06 1.39 9.94
N SER A 151 -8.29 2.08 11.04
CA SER A 151 -9.54 2.74 11.41
C SER A 151 -9.56 4.20 10.96
N LYS A 152 -10.75 4.79 10.88
CA LYS A 152 -10.88 6.23 10.56
C LYS A 152 -10.32 7.09 11.69
N GLU A 153 -10.39 6.60 12.91
CA GLU A 153 -9.90 7.24 14.13
C GLU A 153 -8.38 7.34 14.11
N GLU A 154 -7.66 6.25 13.82
CA GLU A 154 -6.19 6.26 13.65
C GLU A 154 -5.74 7.25 12.57
N LEU A 155 -6.47 7.32 11.45
CA LEU A 155 -6.15 8.25 10.36
C LEU A 155 -6.39 9.72 10.78
N LYS A 156 -7.43 10.00 11.57
CA LYS A 156 -7.68 11.32 12.15
C LYS A 156 -6.57 11.70 13.13
N GLU A 157 -6.23 10.81 14.04
CA GLU A 157 -5.17 11.03 15.03
C GLU A 157 -3.83 11.30 14.34
N LEU A 158 -3.45 10.49 13.34
CA LEU A 158 -2.27 10.71 12.54
C LEU A 158 -2.27 12.12 11.91
N TRP A 159 -3.37 12.51 11.28
CA TRP A 159 -3.45 13.79 10.60
C TRP A 159 -3.39 14.98 11.56
N GLU A 160 -4.07 14.88 12.70
CA GLU A 160 -3.99 15.90 13.75
C GLU A 160 -2.57 16.02 14.31
N MET A 161 -1.85 14.90 14.50
CA MET A 161 -0.44 14.94 14.91
C MET A 161 0.45 15.62 13.87
N ILE A 162 0.23 15.37 12.59
CA ILE A 162 0.96 16.03 11.50
C ILE A 162 0.69 17.54 11.50
N LYS A 163 -0.57 17.95 11.59
CA LYS A 163 -0.95 19.38 11.62
C LYS A 163 -0.42 20.12 12.85
N ASN A 164 -0.44 19.47 14.01
CA ASN A 164 -0.05 20.08 15.28
C ASN A 164 1.47 20.02 15.51
N PHE A 165 2.23 19.37 14.63
CA PHE A 165 3.68 19.33 14.72
C PHE A 165 4.26 20.73 14.46
N LYS A 166 4.70 21.38 15.53
CA LYS A 166 5.41 22.66 15.44
C LYS A 166 6.86 22.39 15.07
N LYS A 167 7.32 23.06 14.02
CA LYS A 167 8.73 23.07 13.62
C LYS A 167 9.57 23.56 14.79
N THR A 168 10.58 22.81 15.16
CA THR A 168 11.62 23.21 16.10
C THR A 168 12.43 24.34 15.47
N GLY A 169 11.99 25.61 15.61
CA GLY A 169 12.73 26.77 15.11
C GLY A 169 11.97 28.07 14.78
N GLU A 170 10.63 28.10 14.79
CA GLU A 170 9.89 29.36 14.56
C GLU A 170 9.63 30.12 15.88
N PRO A 171 10.05 31.41 16.01
CA PRO A 171 9.74 32.20 17.19
C PRO A 171 8.22 32.44 17.28
N SER A 172 7.67 32.26 18.48
CA SER A 172 6.28 32.56 18.76
C SER A 172 5.99 34.03 18.49
N GLN A 173 5.36 34.37 17.36
CA GLN A 173 4.63 35.61 17.23
C GLN A 173 3.34 35.49 18.05
N ARG A 174 3.45 35.65 19.38
CA ARG A 174 2.35 36.22 20.15
C ARG A 174 2.51 37.72 20.02
N GLY A 175 1.70 38.30 19.14
CA GLY A 175 1.60 39.75 19.00
C GLY A 175 1.26 40.37 20.35
N CYS A 176 2.16 41.23 20.83
CA CYS A 176 1.77 42.37 21.62
C CYS A 176 0.83 43.21 20.74
N HIS A 177 -0.45 43.25 21.12
CA HIS A 177 -1.26 44.42 20.83
C HIS A 177 -1.68 45.04 22.16
N SER A 178 -1.34 46.33 22.20
CA SER A 178 -1.63 47.37 23.18
C SER A 178 -3.12 47.53 23.45
#